data_AF-A0A4Y4XPH9-F1
#
_entry.id   AF-A0A4Y4XPH9-F1
#
_cell.length_a   1.000
_cell.length_b   1.000
_cell.length_c   1.000
_cell.angle_alpha   90.00
_cell.angle_beta   90.00
_cell.angle_gamma   90.00
#
_symmetry.space_group_name_H-M   'P 1'
#
loop_
_entity.id
_entity.type
_entity.pdbx_description
1 polymer ?
#
loop_
_entity_poly.entity_id
_entity_poly.type
_entity_poly.pdbx_seq_one_letter_code
_entity_poly.pdbx_strand_id
1 'polypeptide(L)' 'GGELPGAWVFVHEHAPQGQKNTYIGFLTASVVSGILLGSLVYMGIYMVFDKPVVEDWAWRVAFGLGGIFGIISV' A
#
# COMPACT_ATOMS: atom_id res chain seq x y z
N GLY A 1 -8.73 -11.16 -5.50
CA GLY A 1 -8.56 -12.26 -4.52
C GLY A 1 -7.26 -13.04 -4.73
N GLY A 2 -7.03 -13.59 -5.93
CA GLY A 2 -5.88 -14.46 -6.21
C GLY A 2 -4.59 -13.77 -6.70
N GLU A 3 -4.58 -12.44 -6.88
CA GLU A 3 -3.44 -11.73 -7.47
C GLU A 3 -2.20 -11.71 -6.55
N LEU A 4 -2.40 -11.57 -5.24
CA LEU A 4 -1.35 -11.68 -4.23
C LEU A 4 -0.78 -13.11 -4.12
N PRO A 5 -1.61 -14.17 -4.01
CA PRO A 5 -1.13 -15.55 -4.09
C PRO A 5 -0.39 -15.87 -5.40
N GLY A 6 -0.90 -15.37 -6.54
CA GLY A 6 -0.26 -15.55 -7.84
C GLY A 6 1.10 -14.87 -7.93
N ALA A 7 1.23 -13.65 -7.40
CA ALA A 7 2.49 -12.93 -7.32
C ALA A 7 3.53 -13.66 -6.44
N TRP A 8 3.12 -14.23 -5.30
CA TRP A 8 4.01 -15.03 -4.46
C TRP A 8 4.52 -16.27 -5.17
N VAL A 9 3.65 -16.99 -5.88
CA VAL A 9 4.04 -18.17 -6.67
C VAL A 9 4.99 -17.78 -7.80
N PHE A 10 4.68 -16.71 -8.55
CA PHE A 10 5.52 -16.21 -9.64
C PHE A 10 6.93 -15.82 -9.16
N VAL A 11 7.01 -15.07 -8.05
CA VAL A 11 8.29 -14.69 -7.43
C VAL A 11 9.06 -15.91 -6.93
N HIS A 12 8.38 -16.90 -6.36
CA HIS A 12 9.02 -18.14 -5.91
C HIS A 12 9.58 -19.00 -7.06
N GLU A 13 8.93 -18.99 -8.22
CA GLU A 13 9.38 -19.68 -9.43
C GLU A 13 10.55 -18.98 -10.11
N HIS A 14 10.56 -17.64 -10.15
CA HIS A 14 11.62 -16.85 -10.78
C HIS A 14 12.81 -16.52 -9.87
N ALA A 15 12.68 -16.69 -8.54
CA ALA A 15 13.75 -16.35 -7.61
C ALA A 15 14.94 -17.32 -7.68
N PRO A 16 16.19 -16.80 -7.64
CA PRO A 16 17.41 -17.60 -7.56
C PRO A 16 17.39 -18.60 -6.40
N GLN A 17 17.94 -19.78 -6.64
CA GLN A 17 18.00 -20.87 -5.67
C GLN A 17 18.80 -20.43 -4.44
N GLY A 18 18.18 -20.48 -3.26
CA GLY A 18 18.74 -20.01 -1.99
C GLY A 18 18.33 -18.60 -1.55
N GLN A 19 17.72 -17.78 -2.41
CA GLN A 19 17.27 -16.43 -2.08
C GLN A 19 15.74 -16.26 -2.06
N LYS A 20 14.98 -17.32 -2.31
CA LYS A 20 13.51 -17.28 -2.46
C LYS A 20 12.79 -16.59 -1.30
N ASN A 21 13.22 -16.85 -0.06
CA ASN A 21 12.64 -16.25 1.13
C ASN A 21 12.86 -14.73 1.18
N THR A 22 13.99 -14.24 0.67
CA THR A 22 14.29 -12.81 0.61
C THR A 22 13.38 -12.10 -0.40
N TYR A 23 13.16 -12.70 -1.57
CA TYR A 23 12.27 -12.13 -2.60
C TYR A 23 10.79 -12.14 -2.17
N ILE A 24 10.32 -13.24 -1.56
CA ILE A 24 8.97 -13.30 -0.98
C ILE A 24 8.83 -12.33 0.19
N GLY A 25 9.87 -12.20 1.02
CA GLY A 25 9.93 -11.25 2.11
C GLY A 25 9.84 -9.81 1.61
N PHE A 26 10.55 -9.47 0.54
CA PHE A 26 10.48 -8.15 -0.10
C PHE A 26 9.10 -7.86 -0.68
N LEU A 27 8.46 -8.85 -1.33
CA LEU A 27 7.10 -8.73 -1.84
C LEU A 27 6.07 -8.54 -0.72
N THR A 28 6.23 -9.24 0.40
CA THR A 28 5.36 -9.05 1.57
C THR A 28 5.61 -7.69 2.22
N ALA A 29 6.87 -7.28 2.34
CA ALA A 29 7.26 -5.99 2.88
C ALA A 29 6.72 -4.83 2.04
N SER A 30 6.69 -4.93 0.71
CA SER A 30 6.10 -3.88 -0.15
C SER A 30 4.60 -3.74 0.08
N VAL A 31 3.86 -4.84 0.23
CA VAL A 31 2.43 -4.83 0.56
C VAL A 31 2.17 -4.19 1.93
N VAL A 32 2.91 -4.62 2.95
CA VAL A 32 2.78 -4.05 4.31
C VAL A 32 3.16 -2.57 4.32
N SER A 33 4.20 -2.18 3.58
CA SER A 33 4.61 -0.78 3.45
C SER A 33 3.52 0.07 2.79
N GLY A 34 2.83 -0.46 1.77
CA GLY A 34 1.68 0.21 1.18
C GLY A 34 0.54 0.44 2.16
N ILE A 35 0.21 -0.56 2.98
CA ILE A 35 -0.81 -0.43 4.05
C ILE A 35 -0.38 0.60 5.10
N LEU A 36 0.90 0.58 5.49
CA LEU A 36 1.46 1.52 6.44
C LEU A 36 1.43 2.95 5.91
N LEU A 37 1.80 3.17 4.64
CA LEU A 37 1.68 4.46 3.97
C LEU A 37 0.23 4.96 3.94
N GLY A 38 -0.73 4.09 3.60
CA GLY A 38 -2.16 4.45 3.66
C GLY A 38 -2.60 4.84 5.07
N SER A 39 -2.11 4.14 6.10
CA SER A 39 -2.37 4.46 7.51
C SER A 39 -1.75 5.79 7.94
N LEU A 40 -0.56 6.13 7.45
CA LEU A 40 0.09 7.42 7.70
C LEU A 40 -0.67 8.58 7.03
N VAL A 41 -1.14 8.39 5.80
CA VAL A 41 -1.99 9.38 5.12
C VAL A 41 -3.29 9.60 5.91
N TYR A 42 -3.95 8.52 6.33
CA TYR A 42 -5.13 8.59 7.20
C TYR A 42 -4.82 9.38 8.48
N MET A 43 -3.75 9.02 9.18
CA MET A 43 -3.35 9.70 10.41
C MET A 43 -3.04 11.19 10.17
N GLY A 44 -2.35 11.53 9.09
CA GLY A 44 -2.02 12.91 8.72
C GLY A 44 -3.27 13.75 8.46
N ILE A 45 -4.28 13.19 7.80
CA ILE A 45 -5.55 13.88 7.55
C ILE A 45 -6.28 14.16 8.86
N TYR A 46 -6.35 13.19 9.76
CA TYR A 46 -7.00 13.36 11.07
C TYR A 46 -6.17 14.19 12.07
N MET A 47 -4.88 14.42 11.82
CA MET A 47 -4.08 15.39 12.58
C MET A 47 -4.34 16.84 12.14
N VAL A 48 -4.71 17.07 10.88
CA VAL A 48 -4.93 18.41 10.31
C VAL A 48 -6.42 18.80 10.33
N PHE A 49 -7.31 17.84 10.15
CA PHE A 49 -8.75 18.05 10.06
C PHE A 49 -9.49 17.25 11.13
N ASP A 50 -10.45 17.93 11.76
CA ASP A 50 -11.37 17.30 12.70
C ASP A 50 -12.35 16.37 11.97
N LYS A 51 -12.83 15.32 12.66
CA LYS A 51 -13.81 14.34 12.15
C LYS A 51 -14.94 14.95 11.29
N PRO A 52 -15.67 15.97 11.77
CA PRO A 52 -16.77 16.57 11.01
C PRO A 52 -16.31 17.19 9.68
N VAL A 53 -15.10 17.75 9.62
CA VAL A 53 -14.54 18.38 8.41
C VAL A 53 -14.09 17.32 7.39
N VAL A 54 -13.61 16.17 7.88
CA VAL A 54 -13.24 15.04 7.03
C VAL A 54 -14.45 14.44 6.34
N GLU A 55 -15.55 14.24 7.07
CA GLU A 55 -16.80 13.71 6.52
C GLU A 55 -17.47 14.69 5.54
N ASP A 56 -17.37 15.98 5.80
CA ASP A 56 -17.97 17.02 4.94
C ASP A 56 -17.20 17.17 3.61
N TRP A 57 -15.86 17.29 3.65
CA TRP A 57 -15.09 17.54 2.43
C TRP A 57 -13.69 16.90 2.39
N ALA A 58 -12.99 16.76 3.53
CA ALA A 58 -11.57 16.42 3.51
C ALA A 58 -11.29 14.97 3.08
N TRP A 59 -12.31 14.10 3.05
CA TRP A 59 -12.22 12.76 2.45
C TRP A 59 -11.68 12.81 1.01
N ARG A 60 -11.98 13.86 0.24
CA ARG A 60 -11.48 14.02 -1.14
C ARG A 60 -9.96 14.18 -1.20
N VAL A 61 -9.35 14.80 -0.18
CA VAL A 61 -7.90 14.94 -0.07
C VAL A 61 -7.24 13.58 0.13
N ALA A 62 -7.87 12.70 0.94
CA ALA A 62 -7.42 11.32 1.11
C ALA A 62 -7.44 10.55 -0.22
N PHE A 63 -8.53 10.68 -0.98
CA PHE A 63 -8.65 10.05 -2.30
C PHE A 63 -7.71 10.64 -3.33
N GLY A 64 -7.50 11.96 -3.32
CA GLY A 64 -6.56 12.64 -4.23
C GLY A 64 -5.12 12.20 -3.98
N LEU A 65 -4.70 12.19 -2.71
CA LEU A 65 -3.38 11.68 -2.32
C LEU A 65 -3.25 10.18 -2.66
N GLY A 66 -4.24 9.37 -2.29
CA GLY A 66 -4.26 7.94 -2.63
C GLY A 66 -4.20 7.70 -4.15
N GLY A 67 -4.88 8.52 -4.95
CA GLY A 67 -4.83 8.47 -6.40
C GLY A 67 -3.45 8.82 -6.97
N ILE A 68 -2.79 9.86 -6.45
CA ILE A 68 -1.41 10.21 -6.84
C ILE A 68 -0.45 9.07 -6.50
N PHE A 69 -0.53 8.52 -5.28
CA PHE A 69 0.27 7.36 -4.90
C PHE A 69 -0.02 6.14 -5.79
N GLY A 70 -1.28 5.93 -6.18
CA GLY A 70 -1.68 4.89 -7.13
C GLY A 70 -1.10 5.09 -8.53
N ILE A 71 -1.05 6.33 -9.03
CA ILE A 71 -0.44 6.66 -10.33
C ILE A 71 1.08 6.48 -10.27
N ILE A 72 1.73 6.86 -9.18
CA ILE A 72 3.19 6.66 -9.02
C ILE A 72 3.52 5.17 -8.88
N SER A 73 2.59 4.36 -8.35
CA SER A 73 2.76 2.92 -8.19
C SER A 73 2.55 2.12 -9.49
N VAL A 74 2.03 2.74 -10.56
CA VAL A 74 1.77 2.07 -11.85
C VAL A 74 3.00 2.04 -12.75
#